data_AF-A0A7R7AW82-F1
#
_entry.id   AF-A0A7R7AW82-F1
#
_cell.length_a   1.000
_cell.length_b   1.000
_cell.length_c   1.000
_cell.angle_alpha   90.00
_cell.angle_beta   90.00
_cell.angle_gamma   90.00
#
_symmetry.space_group_name_H-M   'P 1'
#
loop_
_entity.id
_entity.type
_entity.pdbx_description
1 polymer ?
#
loop_
_entity_poly.entity_id
_entity_poly.type
_entity_poly.pdbx_seq_one_letter_code
_entity_poly.pdbx_strand_id
1 'polypeptide(L)'
;MSAQVQAALIVAALSMSSTNAFADNIPPNTVYVLNADEKSAITAECDAPVVDQMHCHFTQTTVSKPDETKAAERIAKGVGDLLKAPASEFKGCDSYPGIVEALESGKAPAEVADKKGFEENWAKQPPVAKADTLKMMKAFADFCKSHDRTNAEAMARASEDLANSTCKISNWKFDKTFTLNFSTKRWQSTIQTGDSCGTIEYSEFSKPDDPQADSFWNYTAKSIVTNPKGQNIIGETCSATDQSEHHFTWQVGKFYANCRYVEIEP
;
A
#
# COMPACT_ATOMS: atom_id res chain seq x y z
N MET A 1 84.77 44.57 11.05
CA MET A 1 84.72 43.14 10.68
C MET A 1 83.53 42.51 11.41
N SER A 2 82.64 41.86 10.64
CA SER A 2 81.50 40.97 10.95
C SER A 2 80.82 41.04 12.32
N ALA A 3 79.54 41.41 12.43
CA ALA A 3 78.31 40.72 11.98
C ALA A 3 78.00 39.43 12.77
N GLN A 4 76.88 39.42 13.51
CA GLN A 4 75.85 38.37 13.37
C GLN A 4 74.56 38.71 14.13
N VAL A 5 73.47 38.64 13.37
CA VAL A 5 72.07 38.83 13.71
C VAL A 5 71.52 37.51 14.25
N GLN A 6 70.84 37.51 15.40
CA GLN A 6 70.03 36.38 15.85
C GLN A 6 68.55 36.64 15.54
N ALA A 7 68.03 35.91 14.55
CA ALA A 7 66.62 35.83 14.22
C ALA A 7 65.94 34.84 15.17
N ALA A 8 64.89 35.28 15.87
CA ALA A 8 64.03 34.43 16.67
C ALA A 8 62.97 33.77 15.76
N LEU A 9 63.04 32.44 15.64
CA LEU A 9 62.04 31.60 14.99
C LEU A 9 60.98 31.21 16.04
N ILE A 10 59.79 31.82 15.95
CA ILE A 10 58.61 31.39 16.70
C ILE A 10 57.95 30.25 15.91
N VAL A 11 58.15 29.02 16.37
CA VAL A 11 57.41 27.84 15.87
C VAL A 11 56.04 27.85 16.57
N ALA A 12 55.02 28.34 15.87
CA ALA A 12 53.64 28.19 16.29
C ALA A 12 53.19 26.75 16.02
N ALA A 13 53.24 25.90 17.05
CA ALA A 13 52.61 24.59 17.06
C ALA A 13 51.09 24.77 17.08
N LEU A 14 50.48 24.83 15.88
CA LEU A 14 49.05 24.63 15.71
C LEU A 14 48.73 23.18 16.09
N SER A 15 48.34 22.97 17.34
CA SER A 15 47.62 21.79 17.77
C SER A 15 46.29 21.76 17.02
N MET A 16 46.29 21.13 15.84
CA MET A 16 45.06 20.66 15.20
C MET A 16 44.45 19.64 16.15
N SER A 17 43.56 20.11 17.02
CA SER A 17 42.60 19.26 17.71
C SER A 17 41.82 18.56 16.61
N SER A 18 42.20 17.32 16.31
CA SER A 18 41.39 16.41 15.53
C SER A 18 40.09 16.23 16.30
N THR A 19 39.10 17.06 16.00
CA THR A 19 37.71 16.74 16.28
C THR A 19 37.51 15.40 15.60
N ASN A 20 37.41 14.34 16.41
CA ASN A 20 36.85 13.09 15.96
C ASN A 20 35.42 13.42 15.54
N ALA A 21 35.25 13.82 14.28
CA ALA A 21 33.98 13.71 13.61
C ALA A 21 33.69 12.21 13.66
N PHE A 22 32.86 11.80 14.61
CA PHE A 22 32.28 10.48 14.59
C PHE A 22 31.66 10.36 13.20
N ALA A 23 32.24 9.50 12.37
CA ALA A 23 31.71 9.20 11.05
C ALA A 23 30.20 8.98 11.18
N ASP A 24 29.49 9.70 10.33
CA ASP A 24 28.07 10.05 10.37
C ASP A 24 27.13 8.89 10.76
N ASN A 25 26.91 8.68 12.07
CA ASN A 25 25.74 7.94 12.56
C ASN A 25 24.48 8.82 12.43
N ILE A 26 24.20 9.31 11.22
CA ILE A 26 23.02 10.12 10.95
C ILE A 26 21.79 9.21 11.11
N PRO A 27 20.91 9.45 12.10
CA PRO A 27 19.70 8.67 12.28
C PRO A 27 18.79 8.80 11.05
N PRO A 28 17.88 7.84 10.81
CA PRO A 28 16.89 8.03 9.77
C PRO A 28 16.05 9.26 10.10
N ASN A 29 15.82 10.11 9.10
CA ASN A 29 14.92 11.26 9.19
C ASN A 29 13.70 10.98 8.34
N THR A 30 13.86 11.03 7.01
CA THR A 30 12.83 10.55 6.07
C THR A 30 13.33 9.27 5.40
N VAL A 31 12.53 8.22 5.47
CA VAL A 31 12.83 6.93 4.85
C VAL A 31 11.73 6.61 3.85
N TYR A 32 12.11 6.31 2.61
CA TYR A 32 11.22 5.76 1.60
C TYR A 32 11.77 4.43 1.14
N VAL A 33 11.02 3.36 1.38
CA VAL A 33 11.43 1.99 1.10
C VAL A 33 10.26 1.21 0.54
N LEU A 34 10.59 0.20 -0.25
CA LEU A 34 9.62 -0.62 -0.96
C LEU A 34 9.85 -2.08 -0.58
N ASN A 35 8.76 -2.85 -0.46
CA ASN A 35 8.84 -4.25 -0.15
C ASN A 35 9.36 -5.03 -1.36
N ALA A 36 10.24 -6.02 -1.14
CA ALA A 36 10.84 -6.82 -2.20
C ALA A 36 9.86 -7.85 -2.79
N ASP A 37 8.95 -8.38 -1.97
CA ASP A 37 8.07 -9.50 -2.31
C ASP A 37 6.60 -9.06 -2.48
N GLU A 38 6.26 -7.91 -1.91
CA GLU A 38 4.90 -7.37 -1.90
C GLU A 38 4.80 -6.06 -2.67
N LYS A 39 3.60 -5.78 -3.18
CA LYS A 39 3.27 -4.48 -3.79
C LYS A 39 2.99 -3.45 -2.71
N SER A 40 3.96 -3.22 -1.84
CA SER A 40 3.85 -2.38 -0.65
C SER A 40 5.04 -1.41 -0.57
N ALA A 41 4.75 -0.21 -0.09
CA ALA A 41 5.71 0.87 0.12
C ALA A 41 5.55 1.41 1.53
N ILE A 42 6.65 1.80 2.16
CA ILE A 42 6.65 2.50 3.44
C ILE A 42 7.36 3.83 3.28
N THR A 43 6.70 4.87 3.75
CA THR A 43 7.31 6.15 4.07
C THR A 43 7.33 6.31 5.58
N ALA A 44 8.49 6.64 6.15
CA ALA A 44 8.63 6.96 7.55
C ALA A 44 9.24 8.35 7.73
N GLU A 45 8.67 9.12 8.65
CA GLU A 45 9.19 10.40 9.10
C GLU A 45 9.54 10.29 10.58
N CYS A 46 10.81 10.43 10.90
CA CYS A 46 11.35 10.21 12.24
C CYS A 46 11.80 11.53 12.87
N ASP A 47 11.43 11.70 14.14
CA ASP A 47 11.89 12.80 14.96
C ASP A 47 13.40 12.68 15.25
N ALA A 48 14.03 13.81 15.56
CA ALA A 48 15.41 13.79 16.06
C ALA A 48 15.49 12.93 17.33
N PRO A 49 16.44 11.97 17.41
CA PRO A 49 16.52 11.10 18.58
C PRO A 49 16.78 11.86 19.88
N VAL A 50 16.13 11.41 20.95
CA VAL A 50 16.35 11.91 22.32
C VAL A 50 16.96 10.78 23.14
N VAL A 51 18.19 11.00 23.61
CA VAL A 51 19.06 9.95 24.18
C VAL A 51 19.30 8.88 23.10
N ASP A 52 18.62 7.74 23.20
CA ASP A 52 18.76 6.59 22.30
C ASP A 52 17.40 6.14 21.74
N GLN A 53 16.39 7.00 21.84
CA GLN A 53 15.05 6.74 21.37
C GLN A 53 14.68 7.67 20.23
N MET A 54 13.99 7.12 19.25
CA MET A 54 13.55 7.82 18.06
C MET A 54 12.11 7.45 17.77
N HIS A 55 11.25 8.46 17.69
CA HIS A 55 9.85 8.28 17.33
C HIS A 55 9.69 8.46 15.82
N CYS A 56 8.90 7.62 15.18
CA CYS A 56 8.69 7.64 13.74
C CYS A 56 7.21 7.46 13.40
N HIS A 57 6.76 8.27 12.45
CA HIS A 57 5.43 8.26 11.87
C HIS A 57 5.48 7.56 10.52
N PHE A 58 4.72 6.49 10.36
CA PHE A 58 4.70 5.67 9.15
C PHE A 58 3.45 5.92 8.34
N THR A 59 3.61 5.89 7.03
CA THR A 59 2.54 5.63 6.07
C THR A 59 2.96 4.44 5.22
N GLN A 60 2.24 3.34 5.36
CA GLN A 60 2.36 2.17 4.49
C GLN A 60 1.29 2.24 3.41
N THR A 61 1.71 2.18 2.16
CA THR A 61 0.82 2.12 1.00
C THR A 61 0.90 0.74 0.39
N THR A 62 -0.22 0.02 0.36
CA THR A 62 -0.31 -1.31 -0.27
C THR A 62 -1.17 -1.23 -1.51
N VAL A 63 -0.71 -1.84 -2.61
CA VAL A 63 -1.44 -1.98 -3.85
C VAL A 63 -1.89 -3.42 -4.01
N SER A 64 -3.19 -3.67 -3.87
CA SER A 64 -3.76 -5.01 -3.96
C SER A 64 -4.64 -5.18 -5.19
N LYS A 65 -4.79 -6.44 -5.60
CA LYS A 65 -5.71 -6.92 -6.64
C LYS A 65 -6.34 -8.22 -6.15
N PRO A 66 -7.53 -8.60 -6.65
CA PRO A 66 -8.05 -9.94 -6.41
C PRO A 66 -7.06 -11.01 -6.89
N ASP A 67 -6.98 -12.11 -6.14
CA ASP A 67 -6.17 -13.28 -6.50
C ASP A 67 -6.78 -13.95 -7.75
N GLU A 68 -6.08 -13.88 -8.87
CA GLU A 68 -6.53 -14.42 -10.17
C GLU A 68 -6.76 -15.94 -10.11
N THR A 69 -6.05 -16.67 -9.24
CA THR A 69 -6.22 -18.13 -9.10
C THR A 69 -7.58 -18.50 -8.51
N LYS A 70 -8.23 -17.55 -7.82
CA LYS A 70 -9.56 -17.71 -7.22
C LYS A 70 -10.69 -17.09 -8.07
N ALA A 71 -10.39 -16.62 -9.28
CA ALA A 71 -11.39 -15.99 -10.15
C ALA A 71 -12.57 -16.92 -10.46
N ALA A 72 -12.31 -18.19 -10.78
CA ALA A 72 -13.37 -19.16 -11.08
C ALA A 72 -14.32 -19.40 -9.88
N GLU A 73 -13.78 -19.44 -8.67
CA GLU A 73 -14.56 -19.57 -7.43
C GLU A 73 -15.44 -18.33 -7.20
N ARG A 74 -14.87 -17.11 -7.35
CA ARG A 74 -15.62 -15.86 -7.21
C ARG A 74 -16.73 -15.72 -8.26
N ILE A 75 -16.47 -16.09 -9.51
CA ILE A 75 -17.47 -16.11 -10.57
C ILE A 75 -18.59 -17.10 -10.20
N ALA A 76 -18.25 -18.33 -9.81
CA ALA A 76 -19.26 -19.34 -9.45
C ALA A 76 -20.11 -18.90 -8.25
N LYS A 77 -19.48 -18.29 -7.24
CA LYS A 77 -20.19 -17.69 -6.10
C LYS A 77 -21.09 -16.54 -6.55
N GLY A 78 -20.59 -15.61 -7.36
CA GLY A 78 -21.36 -14.48 -7.88
C GLY A 78 -22.60 -14.93 -8.68
N VAL A 79 -22.47 -15.95 -9.52
CA VAL A 79 -23.62 -16.58 -10.21
C VAL A 79 -24.62 -17.14 -9.21
N GLY A 80 -24.14 -17.88 -8.21
CA GLY A 80 -24.98 -18.46 -7.16
C GLY A 80 -25.73 -17.40 -6.36
N ASP A 81 -25.07 -16.30 -6.02
CA ASP A 81 -25.63 -15.19 -5.26
C ASP A 81 -26.68 -14.44 -6.09
N LEU A 82 -26.37 -14.11 -7.35
CA LEU A 82 -27.31 -13.43 -8.27
C LEU A 82 -28.61 -14.23 -8.49
N LEU A 83 -28.51 -15.56 -8.65
CA LEU A 83 -29.68 -16.41 -8.86
C LEU A 83 -30.52 -16.64 -7.59
N LYS A 84 -29.95 -16.43 -6.40
CA LYS A 84 -30.65 -16.56 -5.11
C LYS A 84 -31.19 -15.22 -4.61
N ALA A 85 -30.67 -14.11 -5.12
CA ALA A 85 -31.06 -12.78 -4.69
C ALA A 85 -32.56 -12.54 -4.93
N PRO A 86 -33.28 -11.98 -3.95
CA PRO A 86 -34.70 -11.69 -4.09
C PRO A 86 -34.93 -10.59 -5.14
N ALA A 87 -36.07 -10.65 -5.83
CA ALA A 87 -36.44 -9.66 -6.85
C ALA A 87 -36.41 -8.19 -6.35
N SER A 88 -36.52 -7.97 -5.03
CA SER A 88 -36.40 -6.66 -4.41
C SER A 88 -35.02 -6.01 -4.55
N GLU A 89 -33.96 -6.80 -4.73
CA GLU A 89 -32.60 -6.29 -4.99
C GLU A 89 -32.43 -5.78 -6.42
N PHE A 90 -33.34 -6.16 -7.32
CA PHE A 90 -33.33 -5.81 -8.74
C PHE A 90 -34.38 -4.75 -9.10
N LYS A 91 -34.80 -3.94 -8.11
CA LYS A 91 -35.68 -2.79 -8.35
C LYS A 91 -35.02 -1.83 -9.34
N GLY A 92 -35.76 -1.43 -10.37
CA GLY A 92 -35.26 -0.55 -11.43
C GLY A 92 -34.63 -1.28 -12.60
N CYS A 93 -34.74 -2.61 -12.69
CA CYS A 93 -34.28 -3.36 -13.88
C CYS A 93 -34.79 -2.80 -15.21
N ASP A 94 -36.02 -2.27 -15.23
CA ASP A 94 -36.65 -1.71 -16.43
C ASP A 94 -35.94 -0.44 -16.96
N SER A 95 -35.18 0.29 -16.13
CA SER A 95 -34.49 1.51 -16.57
C SER A 95 -33.14 1.23 -17.24
N TYR A 96 -32.52 0.07 -16.98
CA TYR A 96 -31.17 -0.22 -17.46
C TYR A 96 -31.02 -0.24 -18.99
N PRO A 97 -31.96 -0.78 -19.78
CA PRO A 97 -31.90 -0.65 -21.23
C PRO A 97 -31.83 0.81 -21.71
N GLY A 98 -32.62 1.70 -21.10
CA GLY A 98 -32.59 3.14 -21.40
C GLY A 98 -31.31 3.83 -20.96
N ILE A 99 -30.73 3.41 -19.82
CA ILE A 99 -29.42 3.89 -19.36
C ILE A 99 -28.33 3.48 -20.37
N VAL A 100 -28.32 2.22 -20.83
CA VAL A 100 -27.35 1.75 -21.82
C VAL A 100 -27.43 2.56 -23.11
N GLU A 101 -28.64 2.77 -23.65
CA GLU A 101 -28.84 3.57 -24.86
C GLU A 101 -28.36 5.02 -24.70
N ALA A 102 -28.64 5.64 -23.53
CA ALA A 102 -28.15 6.98 -23.22
C ALA A 102 -26.62 7.03 -23.21
N LEU A 103 -25.96 6.09 -22.52
CA LEU A 103 -24.50 6.01 -22.44
C LEU A 103 -23.84 5.80 -23.82
N GLU A 104 -24.40 4.92 -24.65
CA GLU A 104 -23.92 4.65 -26.01
C GLU A 104 -24.04 5.88 -26.92
N SER A 105 -25.12 6.64 -26.78
CA SER A 105 -25.33 7.89 -27.51
C SER A 105 -24.59 9.10 -26.92
N GLY A 106 -23.87 8.91 -25.81
CA GLY A 106 -23.13 9.96 -25.12
C GLY A 106 -24.01 10.98 -24.40
N LYS A 107 -25.26 10.61 -24.10
CA LYS A 107 -26.27 11.46 -23.44
C LYS A 107 -26.44 11.07 -21.98
N ALA A 108 -26.99 11.98 -21.18
CA ALA A 108 -27.39 11.66 -19.82
C ALA A 108 -28.62 10.74 -19.78
N PRO A 109 -28.64 9.72 -18.90
CA PRO A 109 -29.85 8.97 -18.58
C PRO A 109 -31.00 9.87 -18.10
N ALA A 110 -32.24 9.41 -18.23
CA ALA A 110 -33.42 10.22 -17.97
C ALA A 110 -33.53 10.66 -16.50
N GLU A 111 -33.02 9.84 -15.59
CA GLU A 111 -33.08 9.99 -14.14
C GLU A 111 -32.01 10.95 -13.59
N VAL A 112 -31.02 11.33 -14.41
CA VAL A 112 -29.94 12.22 -13.99
C VAL A 112 -30.44 13.67 -13.99
N ALA A 113 -30.38 14.30 -12.81
CA ALA A 113 -30.80 15.70 -12.63
C ALA A 113 -29.90 16.70 -13.37
N ASP A 114 -28.58 16.55 -13.24
CA ASP A 114 -27.60 17.38 -13.95
C ASP A 114 -27.12 16.69 -15.25
N LYS A 115 -27.95 16.79 -16.29
CA LYS A 115 -27.66 16.18 -17.58
C LYS A 115 -26.38 16.71 -18.21
N LYS A 116 -26.15 18.03 -18.12
CA LYS A 116 -24.99 18.67 -18.73
C LYS A 116 -23.70 18.28 -18.03
N GLY A 117 -23.65 18.34 -16.71
CA GLY A 117 -22.48 17.91 -15.94
C GLY A 117 -22.17 16.43 -16.17
N PHE A 118 -23.20 15.58 -16.28
CA PHE A 118 -23.02 14.18 -16.65
C PHE A 118 -22.40 14.02 -18.04
N GLU A 119 -22.96 14.67 -19.06
CA GLU A 119 -22.46 14.57 -20.44
C GLU A 119 -21.02 15.07 -20.56
N GLU A 120 -20.67 16.18 -19.90
CA GLU A 120 -19.30 16.68 -19.85
C GLU A 120 -18.33 15.71 -19.17
N ASN A 121 -18.75 15.09 -18.05
CA ASN A 121 -17.92 14.12 -17.34
C ASN A 121 -17.78 12.81 -18.10
N TRP A 122 -18.87 12.34 -18.70
CA TRP A 122 -18.88 11.17 -19.56
C TRP A 122 -18.00 11.41 -20.79
N ALA A 123 -18.09 12.56 -21.45
CA ALA A 123 -17.25 12.91 -22.59
C ALA A 123 -15.76 12.81 -22.28
N LYS A 124 -15.34 13.23 -21.07
CA LYS A 124 -13.94 13.19 -20.58
C LYS A 124 -13.45 11.77 -20.23
N GLN A 125 -14.33 10.79 -20.08
CA GLN A 125 -13.90 9.42 -19.77
C GLN A 125 -13.07 8.83 -20.92
N PRO A 126 -11.97 8.11 -20.61
CA PRO A 126 -11.20 7.39 -21.62
C PRO A 126 -12.08 6.39 -22.40
N PRO A 127 -11.80 6.14 -23.70
CA PRO A 127 -12.58 5.18 -24.50
C PRO A 127 -12.66 3.78 -23.87
N VAL A 128 -11.57 3.31 -23.26
CA VAL A 128 -11.53 2.00 -22.57
C VAL A 128 -12.44 2.00 -21.34
N ALA A 129 -12.47 3.09 -20.56
CA ALA A 129 -13.35 3.22 -19.42
C ALA A 129 -14.83 3.19 -19.83
N LYS A 130 -15.19 3.93 -20.88
CA LYS A 130 -16.54 3.90 -21.45
C LYS A 130 -16.94 2.49 -21.90
N ALA A 131 -16.04 1.79 -22.58
CA ALA A 131 -16.28 0.44 -23.06
C ALA A 131 -16.51 -0.56 -21.92
N ASP A 132 -15.70 -0.51 -20.86
CA ASP A 132 -15.86 -1.38 -19.69
C ASP A 132 -17.16 -1.06 -18.93
N THR A 133 -17.49 0.23 -18.73
CA THR A 133 -18.77 0.63 -18.13
C THR A 133 -19.95 0.12 -18.94
N LEU A 134 -19.91 0.28 -20.27
CA LEU A 134 -20.97 -0.23 -21.16
C LEU A 134 -21.06 -1.75 -21.13
N LYS A 135 -19.93 -2.47 -21.10
CA LYS A 135 -19.91 -3.94 -20.96
C LYS A 135 -20.61 -4.38 -19.68
N MET A 136 -20.33 -3.72 -18.55
CA MET A 136 -21.00 -3.99 -17.28
C MET A 136 -22.50 -3.70 -17.34
N MET A 137 -22.87 -2.50 -17.79
CA MET A 137 -24.28 -2.08 -17.84
C MET A 137 -25.11 -2.96 -18.78
N LYS A 138 -24.53 -3.42 -19.90
CA LYS A 138 -25.18 -4.38 -20.81
C LYS A 138 -25.39 -5.73 -20.15
N ALA A 139 -24.36 -6.28 -19.50
CA ALA A 139 -24.48 -7.57 -18.81
C ALA A 139 -25.55 -7.50 -17.70
N PHE A 140 -25.62 -6.38 -16.98
CA PHE A 140 -26.68 -6.14 -15.99
C PHE A 140 -28.06 -6.02 -16.65
N ALA A 141 -28.20 -5.24 -17.71
CA ALA A 141 -29.46 -5.07 -18.44
C ALA A 141 -29.97 -6.40 -19.02
N ASP A 142 -29.08 -7.26 -19.51
CA ASP A 142 -29.44 -8.57 -20.05
C ASP A 142 -29.84 -9.54 -18.94
N PHE A 143 -29.15 -9.51 -17.80
CA PHE A 143 -29.60 -10.24 -16.61
C PHE A 143 -30.99 -9.77 -16.16
N CYS A 144 -31.24 -8.46 -16.08
CA CYS A 144 -32.56 -7.90 -15.75
C CYS A 144 -33.69 -8.36 -16.68
N LYS A 145 -33.40 -8.59 -17.98
CA LYS A 145 -34.39 -9.13 -18.92
C LYS A 145 -34.68 -10.61 -18.67
N SER A 146 -33.66 -11.37 -18.28
CA SER A 146 -33.77 -12.80 -18.00
C SER A 146 -32.80 -13.22 -16.89
N HIS A 147 -33.34 -13.49 -15.70
CA HIS A 147 -32.62 -13.97 -14.51
C HIS A 147 -32.20 -15.44 -14.64
N ASP A 148 -31.60 -15.81 -15.76
CA ASP A 148 -31.10 -17.15 -16.00
C ASP A 148 -29.59 -17.26 -15.70
N ARG A 149 -29.11 -18.50 -15.65
CA ARG A 149 -27.73 -18.81 -15.33
C ARG A 149 -26.73 -18.21 -16.33
N THR A 150 -27.09 -18.15 -17.61
CA THR A 150 -26.20 -17.65 -18.67
C THR A 150 -25.94 -16.16 -18.48
N ASN A 151 -27.00 -15.38 -18.25
CA ASN A 151 -26.86 -13.94 -18.02
C ASN A 151 -26.22 -13.64 -16.66
N ALA A 152 -26.52 -14.43 -15.62
CA ALA A 152 -25.84 -14.33 -14.33
C ALA A 152 -24.33 -14.56 -14.48
N GLU A 153 -23.93 -15.54 -15.29
CA GLU A 153 -22.52 -15.82 -15.57
C GLU A 153 -21.87 -14.69 -16.37
N ALA A 154 -22.54 -14.14 -17.37
CA ALA A 154 -22.05 -12.98 -18.12
C ALA A 154 -21.82 -11.76 -17.21
N MET A 155 -22.76 -11.48 -16.31
CA MET A 155 -22.64 -10.39 -15.33
C MET A 155 -21.52 -10.65 -14.33
N ALA A 156 -21.43 -11.85 -13.76
CA ALA A 156 -20.37 -12.20 -12.82
C ALA A 156 -18.97 -12.12 -13.46
N ARG A 157 -18.83 -12.56 -14.71
CA ARG A 157 -17.57 -12.43 -15.46
C ARG A 157 -17.22 -10.98 -15.77
N ALA A 158 -18.19 -10.16 -16.17
CA ALA A 158 -17.95 -8.74 -16.40
C ALA A 158 -17.48 -8.04 -15.11
N SER A 159 -18.09 -8.38 -13.97
CA SER A 159 -17.68 -7.90 -12.64
C SER A 159 -16.26 -8.32 -12.27
N GLU A 160 -15.94 -9.60 -12.44
CA GLU A 160 -14.61 -10.14 -12.18
C GLU A 160 -13.53 -9.52 -13.09
N ASP A 161 -13.82 -9.31 -14.37
CA ASP A 161 -12.90 -8.67 -15.32
C ASP A 161 -12.58 -7.22 -14.90
N LEU A 162 -13.60 -6.49 -14.44
CA LEU A 162 -13.43 -5.13 -13.93
C LEU A 162 -12.61 -5.14 -12.64
N ALA A 163 -12.95 -6.02 -11.68
CA ALA A 163 -12.23 -6.16 -10.42
C ALA A 163 -10.75 -6.51 -10.64
N ASN A 164 -10.45 -7.45 -11.54
CA ASN A 164 -9.07 -7.82 -11.91
C ASN A 164 -8.34 -6.72 -12.69
N SER A 165 -9.05 -5.71 -13.19
CA SER A 165 -8.46 -4.54 -13.85
C SER A 165 -8.27 -3.35 -12.91
N THR A 166 -8.78 -3.43 -11.69
CA THR A 166 -8.73 -2.37 -10.70
C THR A 166 -7.69 -2.68 -9.63
N CYS A 167 -6.79 -1.73 -9.40
CA CYS A 167 -5.91 -1.74 -8.23
C CYS A 167 -6.63 -1.07 -7.07
N LYS A 168 -6.57 -1.70 -5.91
CA LYS A 168 -6.96 -1.06 -4.67
C LYS A 168 -5.72 -0.55 -3.96
N ILE A 169 -5.74 0.72 -3.59
CA ILE A 169 -4.67 1.37 -2.84
C ILE A 169 -5.18 1.59 -1.42
N SER A 170 -4.60 0.88 -0.46
CA SER A 170 -4.84 1.10 0.96
C SER A 170 -3.67 1.87 1.56
N ASN A 171 -3.96 2.81 2.45
CA ASN A 171 -2.96 3.57 3.18
C ASN A 171 -3.16 3.35 4.67
N TRP A 172 -2.16 2.76 5.31
CA TRP A 172 -2.16 2.53 6.75
C TRP A 172 -1.17 3.46 7.42
N LYS A 173 -1.61 4.16 8.46
CA LYS A 173 -0.75 5.05 9.25
C LYS A 173 -0.56 4.48 10.65
N PHE A 174 0.68 4.52 11.14
CA PHE A 174 1.01 4.02 12.46
C PHE A 174 2.29 4.66 12.97
N ASP A 175 2.46 4.63 14.28
CA ASP A 175 3.62 5.20 14.96
C ASP A 175 4.45 4.09 15.62
N LYS A 176 5.77 4.21 15.58
CA LYS A 176 6.67 3.32 16.32
C LYS A 176 7.79 4.11 16.99
N THR A 177 8.23 3.62 18.14
CA THR A 177 9.39 4.14 18.85
C THR A 177 10.50 3.11 18.78
N PHE A 178 11.64 3.52 18.23
CA PHE A 178 12.83 2.70 18.12
C PHE A 178 13.84 3.07 19.19
N THR A 179 14.61 2.08 19.63
CA THR A 179 15.77 2.25 20.50
C THR A 179 17.04 1.85 19.74
N LEU A 180 18.11 2.64 19.86
CA LEU A 180 19.38 2.32 19.23
C LEU A 180 20.08 1.14 19.92
N ASN A 181 20.39 0.10 19.16
CA ASN A 181 21.29 -0.96 19.60
C ASN A 181 22.73 -0.60 19.18
N PHE A 182 23.53 -0.15 20.15
CA PHE A 182 24.91 0.29 19.90
C PHE A 182 25.85 -0.80 19.36
N SER A 183 25.57 -2.07 19.66
CA SER A 183 26.40 -3.19 19.19
C SER A 183 26.21 -3.43 17.69
N THR A 184 24.95 -3.38 17.24
CA THR A 184 24.58 -3.65 15.84
C THR A 184 24.45 -2.39 15.00
N LYS A 185 24.43 -1.20 15.64
CA LYS A 185 24.11 0.10 15.04
C LYS A 185 22.75 0.11 14.33
N ARG A 186 21.78 -0.64 14.86
CA ARG A 186 20.42 -0.73 14.32
C ARG A 186 19.44 -0.03 15.25
N TRP A 187 18.43 0.61 14.68
CA TRP A 187 17.29 1.11 15.43
C TRP A 187 16.25 0.00 15.52
N GLN A 188 15.88 -0.42 16.72
CA GLN A 188 15.02 -1.59 16.94
C GLN A 188 13.79 -1.22 17.77
N SER A 189 12.64 -1.76 17.40
CA SER A 189 11.38 -1.65 18.12
C SER A 189 10.82 -3.04 18.36
N THR A 190 10.51 -3.35 19.63
CA THR A 190 9.81 -4.57 20.00
C THR A 190 8.62 -4.20 20.85
N ILE A 191 7.41 -4.52 20.38
CA ILE A 191 6.16 -4.23 21.08
C ILE A 191 5.47 -5.57 21.31
N GLN A 192 5.09 -5.85 22.56
CA GLN A 192 4.23 -6.98 22.88
C GLN A 192 2.82 -6.48 23.15
N THR A 193 1.85 -6.96 22.38
CA THR A 193 0.44 -6.67 22.60
C THR A 193 -0.15 -7.62 23.63
N GLY A 194 -1.05 -7.08 24.47
CA GLY A 194 -1.83 -7.86 25.44
C GLY A 194 -3.10 -8.47 24.85
N ASP A 195 -3.12 -8.71 23.53
CA ASP A 195 -4.25 -9.30 22.84
C ASP A 195 -4.35 -10.82 23.12
N SER A 196 -5.49 -11.41 22.78
CA SER A 196 -5.75 -12.84 22.93
C SER A 196 -4.78 -13.72 22.14
N CYS A 197 -4.17 -13.20 21.09
CA CYS A 197 -3.13 -13.87 20.31
C CYS A 197 -1.72 -13.75 20.93
N GLY A 198 -1.50 -12.80 21.83
CA GLY A 198 -0.19 -12.51 22.40
C GLY A 198 0.83 -12.19 21.31
N THR A 199 0.60 -11.12 20.56
CA THR A 199 1.44 -10.76 19.41
C THR A 199 2.69 -10.00 19.86
N ILE A 200 3.85 -10.37 19.32
CA ILE A 200 5.10 -9.60 19.44
C ILE A 200 5.42 -9.04 18.06
N GLU A 201 5.38 -7.72 17.94
CA GLU A 201 5.82 -7.01 16.75
C GLU A 201 7.28 -6.59 16.91
N TYR A 202 8.11 -7.02 15.97
CA TYR A 202 9.48 -6.59 15.81
C TYR A 202 9.60 -5.69 14.58
N SER A 203 10.36 -4.62 14.70
CA SER A 203 10.72 -3.77 13.57
C SER A 203 12.14 -3.25 13.73
N GLU A 204 12.88 -3.11 12.63
CA GLU A 204 14.20 -2.50 12.65
C GLU A 204 14.47 -1.59 11.46
N PHE A 205 15.24 -0.53 11.70
CA PHE A 205 15.99 0.14 10.64
C PHE A 205 17.45 -0.30 10.66
N SER A 206 17.97 -0.67 9.49
CA SER A 206 19.36 -1.07 9.28
C SER A 206 19.98 -0.32 8.11
N LYS A 207 21.29 -0.05 8.19
CA LYS A 207 22.03 0.48 7.04
C LYS A 207 22.14 -0.60 5.96
N PRO A 208 22.12 -0.22 4.66
CA PRO A 208 22.47 -1.13 3.59
C PRO A 208 23.90 -1.64 3.74
N ASP A 209 24.19 -2.84 3.23
CA ASP A 209 25.55 -3.38 3.22
C ASP A 209 26.46 -2.63 2.22
N ASP A 210 25.90 -1.83 1.31
CA ASP A 210 26.63 -1.01 0.35
C ASP A 210 27.22 0.26 1.02
N PRO A 211 28.55 0.40 1.09
CA PRO A 211 29.20 1.57 1.69
C PRO A 211 28.91 2.89 0.97
N GLN A 212 28.49 2.86 -0.31
CA GLN A 212 28.11 4.06 -1.05
C GLN A 212 26.69 4.53 -0.72
N ALA A 213 25.91 3.69 -0.03
CA ALA A 213 24.52 3.95 0.35
C ALA A 213 24.38 4.31 1.84
N ASP A 214 25.46 4.78 2.49
CA ASP A 214 25.51 5.02 3.94
C ASP A 214 24.51 6.09 4.43
N SER A 215 23.89 6.86 3.54
CA SER A 215 22.80 7.79 3.87
C SER A 215 21.40 7.18 3.85
N PHE A 216 21.23 5.97 3.31
CA PHE A 216 19.94 5.28 3.21
C PHE A 216 19.70 4.31 4.35
N TRP A 217 18.46 3.88 4.48
CA TRP A 217 18.01 2.94 5.51
C TRP A 217 17.08 1.91 4.89
N ASN A 218 17.25 0.66 5.30
CA ASN A 218 16.29 -0.42 5.07
C ASN A 218 15.38 -0.54 6.30
N TYR A 219 14.20 -1.12 6.09
CA TYR A 219 13.25 -1.38 7.15
C TYR A 219 12.81 -2.84 7.10
N THR A 220 12.83 -3.53 8.23
CA THR A 220 12.33 -4.90 8.36
C THR A 220 11.25 -4.91 9.42
N ALA A 221 10.14 -5.61 9.16
CA ALA A 221 9.06 -5.81 10.12
C ALA A 221 8.65 -7.28 10.18
N LYS A 222 8.29 -7.75 11.37
CA LYS A 222 7.83 -9.11 11.60
C LYS A 222 6.90 -9.17 12.80
N SER A 223 5.86 -9.98 12.69
CA SER A 223 4.99 -10.32 13.81
C SER A 223 5.20 -11.76 14.24
N ILE A 224 5.09 -12.02 15.54
CA ILE A 224 5.22 -13.36 16.13
C ILE A 224 4.02 -13.58 17.04
N VAL A 225 3.29 -14.68 16.83
CA VAL A 225 2.13 -15.05 17.64
C VAL A 225 2.58 -16.00 18.74
N THR A 226 2.40 -15.61 20.00
CA THR A 226 2.77 -16.45 21.16
C THR A 226 1.64 -17.36 21.64
N ASN A 227 0.39 -17.05 21.31
CA ASN A 227 -0.79 -17.88 21.58
C ASN A 227 -1.57 -18.23 20.29
N PRO A 228 -1.09 -19.18 19.47
CA PRO A 228 -1.73 -19.53 18.19
C PRO A 228 -3.11 -20.19 18.34
N LYS A 229 -3.46 -20.66 19.55
CA LYS A 229 -4.78 -21.25 19.84
C LYS A 229 -5.83 -20.19 20.22
N GLY A 230 -5.42 -18.93 20.38
CA GLY A 230 -6.34 -17.84 20.61
C GLY A 230 -7.20 -17.52 19.39
N GLN A 231 -8.09 -16.55 19.56
CA GLN A 231 -8.83 -15.93 18.48
C GLN A 231 -8.63 -14.42 18.52
N ASN A 232 -8.48 -13.78 17.36
CA ASN A 232 -8.39 -12.33 17.27
C ASN A 232 -9.76 -11.67 17.56
N ILE A 233 -9.81 -10.34 17.53
CA ILE A 233 -11.03 -9.56 17.85
C ILE A 233 -12.21 -9.80 16.89
N ILE A 234 -11.96 -10.39 15.72
CA ILE A 234 -12.98 -10.75 14.71
C ILE A 234 -13.31 -12.25 14.73
N GLY A 235 -12.79 -13.00 15.70
CA GLY A 235 -13.09 -14.42 15.89
C GLY A 235 -12.29 -15.39 15.00
N GLU A 236 -11.33 -14.90 14.24
CA GLU A 236 -10.44 -15.73 13.44
C GLU A 236 -9.34 -16.34 14.30
N THR A 237 -8.86 -17.52 13.90
CA THR A 237 -7.76 -18.19 14.60
C THR A 237 -6.47 -17.39 14.50
N CYS A 238 -5.80 -17.19 15.64
CA CYS A 238 -4.51 -16.49 15.67
C CYS A 238 -3.42 -17.20 14.84
N SER A 239 -3.59 -18.50 14.56
CA SER A 239 -2.70 -19.26 13.68
C SER A 239 -2.69 -18.79 12.22
N ALA A 240 -3.70 -18.03 11.78
CA ALA A 240 -3.77 -17.49 10.42
C ALA A 240 -3.07 -16.13 10.29
N THR A 241 -2.59 -15.55 11.39
CA THR A 241 -1.84 -14.29 11.39
C THR A 241 -0.54 -14.46 10.62
N ASP A 242 -0.22 -13.48 9.78
CA ASP A 242 1.05 -13.45 9.08
C ASP A 242 2.21 -13.28 10.09
N GLN A 243 3.18 -14.18 10.00
CA GLN A 243 4.41 -14.18 10.79
C GLN A 243 5.66 -14.17 9.91
N SER A 244 5.48 -13.91 8.62
CA SER A 244 6.58 -13.71 7.68
C SER A 244 7.35 -12.44 8.02
N GLU A 245 8.57 -12.38 7.51
CA GLU A 245 9.43 -11.21 7.66
C GLU A 245 9.28 -10.35 6.41
N HIS A 246 8.85 -9.11 6.59
CA HIS A 246 8.64 -8.17 5.50
C HIS A 246 9.86 -7.27 5.37
N HIS A 247 10.55 -7.37 4.25
CA HIS A 247 11.78 -6.63 3.96
C HIS A 247 11.50 -5.47 3.02
N PHE A 248 11.76 -4.26 3.50
CA PHE A 248 11.65 -3.04 2.72
C PHE A 248 13.02 -2.43 2.50
N THR A 249 13.38 -2.19 1.24
CA THR A 249 14.67 -1.63 0.85
C THR A 249 14.50 -0.41 -0.05
N TRP A 250 15.47 0.50 0.02
CA TRP A 250 15.53 1.70 -0.81
C TRP A 250 15.83 1.36 -2.29
N GLN A 251 16.43 0.20 -2.55
CA GLN A 251 16.90 -0.22 -3.87
C GLN A 251 16.13 -1.43 -4.44
N VAL A 252 14.79 -1.41 -4.41
CA VAL A 252 14.03 -2.39 -5.21
C VAL A 252 13.83 -1.91 -6.64
N GLY A 253 13.62 -2.87 -7.54
CA GLY A 253 13.07 -2.60 -8.86
C GLY A 253 11.64 -2.05 -8.77
N LYS A 254 11.26 -1.21 -9.73
CA LYS A 254 9.86 -0.75 -9.85
C LYS A 254 8.95 -1.96 -10.06
N PHE A 255 7.89 -2.08 -9.25
CA PHE A 255 6.81 -3.01 -9.55
C PHE A 255 5.75 -2.33 -10.44
N TYR A 256 5.16 -3.10 -11.35
CA TYR A 256 4.04 -2.64 -12.17
C TYR A 256 2.83 -3.52 -11.88
N ALA A 257 1.82 -2.94 -11.24
CA ALA A 257 0.60 -3.66 -10.90
C ALA A 257 -0.36 -3.88 -12.10
N ASN A 258 -0.06 -3.24 -13.25
CA ASN A 258 -0.79 -3.37 -14.52
C ASN A 258 -2.30 -3.15 -14.39
N CYS A 259 -2.70 -2.13 -13.63
CA CYS A 259 -4.09 -1.78 -13.42
C CYS A 259 -4.58 -0.74 -14.44
N ARG A 260 -5.82 -0.90 -14.88
CA ARG A 260 -6.54 0.08 -15.71
C ARG A 260 -7.25 1.13 -14.85
N TYR A 261 -7.67 0.72 -13.65
CA TYR A 261 -8.36 1.58 -12.70
C TYR A 261 -7.65 1.57 -11.34
N VAL A 262 -7.88 2.62 -10.58
CA VAL A 262 -7.38 2.77 -9.21
C VAL A 262 -8.55 3.15 -8.32
N GLU A 263 -8.71 2.42 -7.23
CA GLU A 263 -9.65 2.69 -6.15
C GLU A 263 -8.85 2.95 -4.88
N ILE A 264 -9.16 4.02 -4.16
CA ILE A 264 -8.52 4.33 -2.88
C ILE A 264 -9.41 3.75 -1.79
N GLU A 265 -8.90 2.76 -1.06
CA GLU A 265 -9.57 2.25 0.14
C GLU A 265 -9.30 3.22 1.31
N PRO A 266 -10.34 3.60 2.06
CA PRO A 266 -10.20 4.52 3.20
C PRO A 266 -9.45 3.91 4.38
#